data_AF-A0A644VJU9-F1
#
_entry.id   AF-A0A644VJU9-F1
#
_cell.length_a   1.000
_cell.length_b   1.000
_cell.length_c   1.000
_cell.angle_alpha   90.00
_cell.angle_beta   90.00
_cell.angle_gamma   90.00
#
_symmetry.space_group_name_H-M   'P 1'
#
loop_
_entity.id
_entity.type
_entity.pdbx_description
1 polymer ?
#
loop_
_entity_poly.entity_id
_entity_poly.type
_entity_poly.pdbx_seq_one_letter_code
_entity_poly.pdbx_strand_id
1 'polypeptide(L)' 'MLIVKIKSHKSKKEYRYKTKRNLYQELKNLKFRGVEILNLNFYSKSQSWGKCEKLIVITE' A
#
# COMPACT_ATOMS: atom_id res chain seq x y z
N MET A 1 1.43 7.04 13.63
CA MET A 1 2.45 6.63 12.64
C MET A 1 1.73 5.91 11.50
N LEU A 2 2.00 6.27 10.23
CA LEU A 2 1.44 5.56 9.07
C LEU A 2 2.42 4.48 8.66
N ILE A 3 1.94 3.25 8.45
CA ILE A 3 2.81 2.10 8.20
C ILE A 3 3.00 1.94 6.69
N VAL A 4 1.91 1.94 5.92
CA VAL A 4 1.94 1.61 4.49
C VAL A 4 1.02 2.52 3.68
N LYS A 5 1.47 2.87 2.48
CA LYS A 5 0.66 3.45 1.42
C LYS A 5 0.47 2.41 0.32
N ILE A 6 -0.75 2.16 -0.12
CA ILE A 6 -1.05 1.37 -1.31
C ILE A 6 -1.47 2.32 -2.42
N LYS A 7 -0.90 2.19 -3.61
CA LYS A 7 -1.22 2.99 -4.79
C LYS A 7 -1.63 2.09 -5.96
N SER A 8 -2.81 2.32 -6.52
CA SER A 8 -3.21 1.66 -7.77
C SER A 8 -2.49 2.30 -8.95
N HIS A 9 -1.83 1.48 -9.75
CA HIS A 9 -1.17 1.91 -10.97
C HIS A 9 -2.19 2.36 -12.03
N LYS A 10 -3.30 1.62 -12.14
CA LYS A 10 -4.37 1.86 -13.12
C LYS A 10 -5.26 3.03 -12.73
N SER A 11 -5.85 2.99 -11.54
CA SER A 11 -6.83 4.00 -11.11
C SER A 11 -6.19 5.22 -10.43
N LYS A 12 -4.87 5.20 -10.18
CA LYS A 12 -4.11 6.22 -9.43
C LYS A 12 -4.61 6.48 -8.00
N LYS A 13 -5.57 5.68 -7.50
CA LYS A 13 -6.10 5.75 -6.14
C LYS A 13 -5.02 5.42 -5.12
N GLU A 14 -5.10 6.05 -3.96
CA GLU A 14 -4.14 5.88 -2.87
C GLU A 14 -4.85 5.59 -1.56
N TYR A 15 -4.37 4.57 -0.85
CA TYR A 15 -4.87 4.15 0.45
C TYR A 15 -3.74 4.18 1.47
N ARG A 16 -4.03 4.61 2.70
CA ARG A 16 -3.04 4.75 3.77
C ARG A 16 -3.47 3.99 5.01
N TYR A 17 -2.57 3.16 5.52
CA TYR A 17 -2.85 2.26 6.64
C TYR A 17 -2.00 2.62 7.85
N LYS A 18 -2.69 2.81 8.99
CA LYS A 18 -2.07 3.13 10.29
C LYS A 18 -1.68 1.89 11.10
N THR A 19 -2.25 0.73 10.80
CA THR A 19 -2.03 -0.53 11.54
C THR A 19 -1.78 -1.69 10.60
N LYS A 20 -1.05 -2.70 11.08
CA LYS A 20 -0.79 -3.94 10.32
C LYS A 20 -2.08 -4.72 10.05
N ARG A 21 -3.05 -4.66 10.97
CA ARG A 21 -4.34 -5.36 10.84
C ARG A 21 -5.16 -4.83 9.65
N ASN A 22 -5.31 -3.50 9.54
CA ASN A 22 -6.07 -2.90 8.44
C ASN A 22 -5.39 -3.17 7.09
N LEU A 23 -4.05 -3.11 7.06
CA LEU A 23 -3.28 -3.47 5.88
C LEU A 23 -3.52 -4.93 5.46
N TYR A 24 -3.47 -5.87 6.40
CA TYR A 24 -3.66 -7.29 6.11
C TYR A 24 -5.06 -7.59 5.58
N GLN A 25 -6.08 -6.98 6.17
CA GLN A 25 -7.45 -7.09 5.67
C GLN A 25 -7.58 -6.55 4.24
N GLU A 26 -6.98 -5.39 3.95
CA GLU A 26 -6.98 -4.85 2.60
C GLU A 26 -6.28 -5.79 1.61
N LEU A 27 -5.06 -6.24 1.92
CA LEU A 27 -4.30 -7.13 1.03
C LEU A 27 -5.07 -8.43 0.76
N LYS A 28 -5.78 -8.97 1.76
CA LYS A 28 -6.66 -10.13 1.58
C LYS A 28 -7.82 -9.82 0.63
N ASN A 29 -8.45 -8.65 0.76
CA ASN A 29 -9.54 -8.21 -0.11
C ASN A 29 -9.06 -7.97 -1.55
N LEU A 30 -7.89 -7.34 -1.73
CA LEU A 30 -7.27 -7.12 -3.03
C LEU A 30 -6.94 -8.45 -3.71
N LYS A 31 -6.34 -9.40 -2.98
CA LYS A 31 -6.08 -10.76 -3.49
C LYS A 31 -7.38 -11.46 -3.90
N PHE A 32 -8.44 -11.34 -3.12
CA PHE A 32 -9.75 -11.92 -3.45
C PHE A 32 -10.35 -11.32 -4.74
N ARG A 33 -10.06 -10.05 -5.03
CA ARG A 33 -10.48 -9.36 -6.26
C ARG A 33 -9.57 -9.62 -7.47
N GLY A 34 -8.55 -10.47 -7.34
CA GLY A 34 -7.60 -10.74 -8.41
C GLY A 34 -6.61 -9.59 -8.67
N VAL A 35 -6.45 -8.66 -7.73
CA VAL A 35 -5.52 -7.54 -7.86
C VAL A 35 -4.09 -8.03 -7.68
N GLU A 36 -3.22 -7.68 -8.63
CA GLU A 36 -1.80 -8.03 -8.59
C GLU A 36 -0.96 -6.93 -7.92
N ILE A 37 0.09 -7.34 -7.20
CA ILE A 37 1.09 -6.42 -6.63
C ILE A 37 2.19 -6.24 -7.66
N LEU A 38 2.35 -5.02 -8.17
CA LEU A 38 3.35 -4.68 -9.17
C LEU A 38 4.70 -4.30 -8.57
N ASN A 39 4.71 -3.67 -7.39
CA ASN A 39 5.95 -3.24 -6.75
C ASN A 39 5.80 -3.11 -5.23
N LEU A 40 6.84 -3.44 -4.48
CA LEU A 40 6.89 -3.32 -3.03
C LEU A 40 8.20 -2.64 -2.61
N ASN A 41 8.09 -1.34 -2.31
CA ASN A 41 9.23 -0.51 -1.94
C ASN A 41 9.20 -0.20 -0.44
N PHE A 42 10.32 -0.41 0.22
CA PHE A 42 10.59 0.03 1.58
C PHE A 42 11.36 1.33 1.53
N TYR A 43 10.95 2.32 2.33
CA TYR A 43 11.64 3.61 2.37
C TYR A 43 12.21 3.84 3.75
N SER A 44 13.42 4.40 3.81
CA SER A 44 13.93 5.01 5.02
C SER A 44 13.02 6.17 5.41
N LYS A 45 12.79 6.35 6.73
CA LYS A 45 11.87 7.36 7.31
C LYS A 45 12.04 8.80 6.78
N SER A 46 13.15 9.11 6.12
CA SER A 46 13.50 10.42 5.56
C SER A 46 12.92 10.72 4.16
N GLN A 47 12.60 9.72 3.33
CA GLN A 47 12.04 9.95 1.98
C GLN A 47 10.51 9.85 2.02
N SER A 48 9.85 10.97 2.34
CA SER A 48 8.49 10.92 2.85
C SER A 48 7.39 10.93 1.77
N TRP A 49 6.78 9.76 1.55
CA TRP A 49 5.42 9.62 1.01
C TRP A 49 4.34 9.98 2.07
N GLY A 50 4.52 11.10 2.79
CA GLY A 50 3.60 11.57 3.83
C GLY A 50 3.56 10.71 5.10
N LYS A 51 4.74 10.37 5.66
CA LYS A 51 4.95 9.61 6.91
C LYS A 51 4.67 8.10 6.85
N CYS A 52 4.70 7.47 5.67
CA CYS A 52 4.57 6.02 5.51
C CYS A 52 5.94 5.34 5.44
N GLU A 53 6.07 4.12 5.95
CA GLU A 53 7.32 3.33 5.91
C GLU A 53 7.44 2.47 4.65
N LYS A 54 6.30 2.12 4.01
CA LYS A 54 6.27 1.26 2.82
C LYS A 54 5.30 1.80 1.77
N LEU A 55 5.62 1.57 0.50
CA LEU A 55 4.72 1.75 -0.63
C LEU A 55 4.47 0.40 -1.29
N ILE A 56 3.21 0.07 -1.52
CA ILE A 56 2.80 -1.07 -2.34
C ILE A 56 2.11 -0.50 -3.57
N VAL A 57 2.57 -0.88 -4.75
CA VAL A 57 1.92 -0.55 -6.02
C VAL A 57 1.14 -1.76 -6.49
N ILE A 58 -0.14 -1.58 -6.82
CA ILE A 58 -1.04 -2.65 -7.25
C ILE A 58 -1.63 -2.35 -8.64
N THR A 59 -2.15 -3.37 -9.32
CA THR A 59 -2.98 -3.21 -10.51
C THR A 59 -4.29 -3.97 -10.35
N GLU A 60 -5.39 -3.27 -10.68
CA GLU A 60 -6.77 -3.75 -10.67
C GLU A 60 -7.26 -4.08 -12.08
#